data_AF-A0A959FFS3-F1
#
_entry.id   AF-A0A959FFS3-F1
#
_cell.length_a   1.000
_cell.length_b   1.000
_cell.length_c   1.000
_cell.angle_alpha   90.00
_cell.angle_beta   90.00
_cell.angle_gamma   90.00
#
_symmetry.space_group_name_H-M   'P 1'
#
loop_
_entity.id
_entity.type
_entity.pdbx_description
1 polymer ?
#
loop_
_entity_poly.entity_id
_entity_poly.type
_entity_poly.pdbx_seq_one_letter_code
_entity_poly.pdbx_strand_id
1 'polypeptide(L)'
;MKRNKFILPFLSILLLLLPAWKINAQDRDVILVLDESGSMSGNKWESVKYAIQLAAALLDESDRLFVMRQDQAVLHPISLTAKQPSIDNIKKFGRLTETNHPEVIQRAVAQMKNDPGRKKVILFYGDGDWGYVQAACNQLIGAYSR
;
A
#
# COMPACT_ATOMS: atom_id res chain seq x y z
N MET A 1 43.43 -44.06 24.19
CA MET A 1 42.49 -44.05 23.06
C MET A 1 41.72 -42.74 23.11
N LYS A 2 41.77 -41.96 22.02
CA LYS A 2 41.29 -40.57 21.91
C LYS A 2 39.78 -40.48 21.67
N ARG A 3 39.21 -39.34 22.13
CA ARG A 3 38.25 -38.43 21.48
C ARG A 3 36.84 -38.25 22.09
N ASN A 4 36.64 -36.99 22.49
CA ASN A 4 35.48 -36.11 22.26
C ASN A 4 34.22 -36.32 23.09
N LYS A 5 34.27 -35.82 24.32
CA LYS A 5 33.14 -35.06 24.90
C LYS A 5 33.49 -33.58 24.78
N PHE A 6 32.49 -32.71 24.63
CA PHE A 6 32.58 -31.23 24.49
C PHE A 6 32.66 -30.67 23.07
N ILE A 7 31.55 -30.71 22.33
CA ILE A 7 31.19 -29.64 21.39
C ILE A 7 29.66 -29.45 21.44
N LEU A 8 29.10 -28.99 22.56
CA LEU A 8 27.65 -28.73 22.64
C LEU A 8 27.23 -27.69 23.72
N PRO A 9 27.94 -26.54 23.84
CA PRO A 9 27.21 -25.34 24.28
C PRO A 9 27.32 -24.15 23.31
N PHE A 10 28.24 -24.19 22.33
CA PHE A 10 28.48 -23.03 21.47
C PHE A 10 27.44 -22.83 20.35
N LEU A 11 26.75 -23.88 19.92
CA LEU A 11 25.75 -23.78 18.85
C LEU A 11 24.43 -23.13 19.32
N SER A 12 24.11 -23.21 20.61
CA SER A 12 22.87 -22.65 21.18
C SER A 12 22.93 -21.14 21.40
N ILE A 13 24.11 -20.57 21.61
CA ILE A 13 24.27 -19.11 21.80
C ILE A 13 24.24 -18.38 20.46
N LEU A 14 24.72 -19.00 19.38
CA LEU A 14 24.75 -18.39 18.05
C LEU A 14 23.34 -18.19 17.45
N LEU A 15 22.37 -19.02 17.85
CA LEU A 15 20.98 -18.90 17.37
C LEU A 15 20.22 -17.71 17.99
N LEU A 16 20.65 -17.21 19.16
CA LEU A 16 20.10 -16.02 19.81
C LEU A 16 20.65 -14.69 19.26
N LEU A 17 21.69 -14.77 18.41
CA LEU A 17 22.34 -13.62 17.78
C LEU A 17 22.03 -13.51 16.29
N LEU A 18 21.13 -14.35 15.74
CA LEU A 18 20.55 -14.03 14.45
C LEU A 18 19.74 -12.74 14.69
N PRO A 19 20.15 -11.57 14.15
CA PRO A 19 19.20 -10.48 14.09
C PRO A 19 18.00 -11.09 13.39
N ALA A 20 16.83 -11.04 14.02
CA ALA A 20 15.60 -11.21 13.28
C ALA A 20 15.75 -10.24 12.12
N TRP A 21 16.04 -10.75 10.92
CA TRP A 21 16.05 -9.96 9.71
C TRP A 21 14.60 -9.56 9.57
N LYS A 22 14.21 -8.50 10.27
CA LYS A 22 13.10 -7.67 9.89
C LYS A 22 13.45 -7.33 8.47
N ILE A 23 12.76 -7.98 7.54
CA ILE A 23 12.70 -7.57 6.14
C ILE A 23 12.60 -6.05 6.23
N ASN A 24 13.64 -5.34 5.78
CA ASN A 24 13.79 -3.92 6.06
C ASN A 24 12.44 -3.24 5.86
N ALA A 25 11.87 -2.73 6.96
CA ALA A 25 10.69 -1.89 6.93
C ALA A 25 10.94 -0.87 5.82
N GLN A 26 10.15 -0.93 4.76
CA GLN A 26 10.41 -0.09 3.60
C GLN A 26 9.93 1.34 3.85
N ASP A 27 9.21 1.55 4.95
CA ASP A 27 8.63 2.80 5.40
C ASP A 27 7.95 3.51 4.22
N ARG A 28 7.03 2.78 3.57
CA ARG A 28 6.32 3.27 2.39
C ARG A 28 4.99 3.89 2.78
N ASP A 29 4.60 4.88 2.00
CA ASP A 29 3.21 5.30 1.86
C ASP A 29 2.71 4.81 0.51
N VAL A 30 1.72 3.94 0.54
CA VAL A 30 1.09 3.37 -0.65
C VAL A 30 -0.33 3.90 -0.74
N ILE A 31 -0.64 4.60 -1.83
CA ILE A 31 -2.00 5.04 -2.14
C ILE A 31 -2.50 4.26 -3.35
N LEU A 32 -3.64 3.59 -3.20
CA LEU A 32 -4.40 3.01 -4.30
C LEU A 32 -5.47 4.00 -4.75
N VAL A 33 -5.36 4.52 -5.96
CA VAL A 33 -6.39 5.36 -6.60
C VAL A 33 -7.28 4.48 -7.45
N LEU A 34 -8.56 4.40 -7.10
CA LEU A 34 -9.51 3.47 -7.72
C LEU A 34 -10.37 4.18 -8.77
N ASP A 35 -10.46 3.58 -9.95
CA ASP A 35 -11.48 3.92 -10.94
C ASP A 35 -12.82 3.30 -10.52
N GLU A 36 -13.82 4.16 -10.32
CA GLU A 36 -15.17 3.78 -9.91
C GLU A 36 -16.20 3.98 -11.02
N SER A 37 -15.74 4.24 -12.24
CA SER A 37 -16.59 4.45 -13.41
C SER A 37 -17.55 3.28 -13.68
N GLY A 38 -18.60 3.55 -14.45
CA GLY A 38 -19.62 2.56 -14.81
C GLY A 38 -19.03 1.27 -15.40
N SER A 39 -17.96 1.39 -16.18
CA SER A 39 -17.28 0.27 -16.84
C SER A 39 -16.63 -0.68 -15.85
N MET A 40 -16.32 -0.23 -14.62
CA MET A 40 -15.73 -1.02 -13.54
C MET A 40 -16.73 -1.85 -12.74
N SER A 41 -18.01 -1.88 -13.11
CA SER A 41 -19.04 -2.67 -12.42
C SER A 41 -18.83 -4.20 -12.49
N GLY A 42 -19.50 -4.94 -11.61
CA GLY A 42 -19.46 -6.41 -11.57
C GLY A 42 -18.07 -6.96 -11.22
N ASN A 43 -17.60 -7.93 -12.01
CA ASN A 43 -16.35 -8.67 -11.76
C ASN A 43 -15.11 -7.76 -11.71
N LYS A 44 -15.12 -6.62 -12.40
CA LYS A 44 -14.01 -5.66 -12.35
C LYS A 44 -13.91 -4.99 -10.97
N TRP A 45 -15.05 -4.67 -10.35
CA TRP A 45 -15.08 -4.13 -8.99
C TRP A 45 -14.68 -5.18 -7.94
N GLU A 46 -15.03 -6.46 -8.15
CA GLU A 46 -14.51 -7.54 -7.33
C GLU A 46 -12.98 -7.66 -7.46
N SER A 47 -12.44 -7.43 -8.66
CA SER A 47 -11.00 -7.41 -8.89
C SER A 47 -10.31 -6.23 -8.19
N VAL A 48 -10.95 -5.06 -8.14
CA VAL A 48 -10.50 -3.91 -7.34
C VAL A 48 -10.39 -4.31 -5.87
N LYS A 49 -11.47 -4.88 -5.30
CA LYS A 49 -11.47 -5.34 -3.90
C LYS A 49 -10.39 -6.38 -3.63
N TYR A 50 -10.15 -7.28 -4.57
CA TYR A 50 -9.07 -8.27 -4.48
C TYR A 50 -7.69 -7.62 -4.49
N ALA A 51 -7.45 -6.64 -5.37
CA ALA A 51 -6.18 -5.91 -5.44
C ALA A 51 -5.86 -5.17 -4.13
N ILE A 52 -6.86 -4.54 -3.50
CA ILE A 52 -6.69 -3.87 -2.20
C ILE A 52 -6.32 -4.90 -1.11
N GLN A 53 -6.99 -6.06 -1.08
CA GLN A 53 -6.68 -7.14 -0.14
C GLN A 53 -5.26 -7.67 -0.35
N LEU A 54 -4.83 -7.84 -1.60
CA LEU A 54 -3.47 -8.28 -1.93
C LEU A 54 -2.44 -7.25 -1.46
N ALA A 55 -2.68 -5.95 -1.69
CA ALA A 55 -1.80 -4.90 -1.19
C ALA A 55 -1.70 -4.92 0.35
N ALA A 56 -2.83 -5.05 1.06
CA ALA A 56 -2.85 -5.14 2.52
C ALA A 56 -2.13 -6.40 3.05
N ALA A 57 -2.19 -7.52 2.31
CA ALA A 57 -1.50 -8.74 2.66
C ALA A 57 0.02 -8.63 2.49
N LEU A 58 0.48 -8.03 1.38
CA LEU A 58 1.89 -7.94 0.99
C LEU A 58 2.67 -6.85 1.72
N LEU A 59 2.02 -5.76 2.13
CA LEU A 59 2.69 -4.67 2.83
C LEU A 59 3.03 -5.04 4.28
N ASP A 60 4.16 -4.50 4.74
CA ASP A 60 4.62 -4.66 6.12
C ASP A 60 3.79 -3.79 7.07
N GLU A 61 3.73 -4.14 8.35
CA GLU A 61 2.98 -3.36 9.35
C GLU A 61 3.54 -1.95 9.57
N SER A 62 4.82 -1.73 9.23
CA SER A 62 5.44 -0.40 9.25
C SER A 62 5.06 0.46 8.04
N ASP A 63 4.52 -0.12 6.97
CA ASP A 63 4.02 0.63 5.81
C ASP A 63 2.68 1.31 6.14
N ARG A 64 2.27 2.26 5.31
CA ARG A 64 0.94 2.88 5.37
C ARG A 64 0.22 2.62 4.06
N LEU A 65 -0.94 1.99 4.12
CA LEU A 65 -1.80 1.76 2.97
C LEU A 65 -3.03 2.66 3.06
N PHE A 66 -3.33 3.34 1.96
CA PHE A 66 -4.53 4.11 1.83
C PHE A 66 -5.23 3.80 0.51
N VAL A 67 -6.55 3.90 0.53
CA VAL A 67 -7.40 3.81 -0.66
C VAL A 67 -8.01 5.17 -0.90
N MET A 68 -7.86 5.70 -2.10
CA MET A 68 -8.51 6.91 -2.52
C MET A 68 -9.56 6.57 -3.57
N ARG A 69 -10.79 6.95 -3.24
CA ARG A 69 -11.98 6.77 -4.06
C ARG A 69 -12.21 8.04 -4.85
N GLN A 70 -12.57 7.91 -6.12
CA GLN A 70 -12.58 9.04 -7.04
C GLN A 70 -13.69 10.03 -6.72
N ASP A 71 -14.81 9.56 -6.18
CA ASP A 71 -16.00 10.37 -5.90
C ASP A 71 -15.82 11.31 -4.69
N GLN A 72 -15.14 10.84 -3.66
CA GLN A 72 -14.99 11.59 -2.41
C GLN A 72 -13.68 12.38 -2.37
N ALA A 73 -12.68 11.97 -3.16
CA ALA A 73 -11.31 12.45 -3.04
C ALA A 73 -10.81 12.45 -1.58
N VAL A 74 -11.30 11.47 -0.80
CA VAL A 74 -10.95 11.20 0.60
C VAL A 74 -10.05 9.97 0.61
N LEU A 75 -8.96 10.07 1.37
CA LEU A 75 -8.07 8.95 1.65
C LEU A 75 -8.64 8.13 2.81
N HIS A 76 -8.92 6.87 2.52
CA HIS A 76 -9.40 5.89 3.49
C HIS A 76 -8.20 5.04 3.93
N PRO A 77 -7.74 5.18 5.19
CA PRO A 77 -6.63 4.37 5.69
C PRO A 77 -7.05 2.90 5.83
N ILE A 78 -6.18 2.00 5.41
CA ILE A 78 -6.33 0.55 5.60
C ILE A 78 -5.33 0.12 6.68
N SER A 79 -5.83 -0.43 7.79
CA SER A 79 -4.96 -0.86 8.88
C SER A 79 -4.20 -2.13 8.49
N LEU A 80 -2.86 -2.03 8.50
CA LEU A 80 -1.96 -3.16 8.23
C LEU A 80 -1.64 -3.98 9.48
N THR A 81 -1.90 -3.45 10.69
CA THR A 81 -1.79 -4.18 11.95
C THR A 81 -3.07 -4.96 12.29
N ALA A 82 -4.22 -4.48 11.83
CA ALA A 82 -5.51 -5.16 11.91
C ALA A 82 -5.94 -5.71 10.53
N LYS A 83 -5.11 -6.58 9.93
CA LYS A 83 -5.32 -7.07 8.55
C LYS A 83 -6.70 -7.71 8.33
N GLN A 84 -7.12 -8.62 9.21
CA GLN A 84 -8.38 -9.35 9.02
C GLN A 84 -9.62 -8.43 9.07
N PRO A 85 -9.79 -7.57 10.10
CA PRO A 85 -10.86 -6.56 10.08
C PRO A 85 -10.81 -5.63 8.87
N SER A 86 -9.62 -5.22 8.44
CA SER A 86 -9.44 -4.40 7.23
C SER A 86 -9.93 -5.12 5.98
N ILE A 87 -9.56 -6.39 5.80
CA ILE A 87 -10.03 -7.24 4.69
C ILE A 87 -11.56 -7.35 4.70
N ASP A 88 -12.17 -7.54 5.86
CA ASP A 88 -13.63 -7.65 5.97
C ASP A 88 -14.34 -6.33 5.67
N ASN A 89 -13.70 -5.19 5.95
CA ASN A 89 -14.20 -3.88 5.53
C ASN A 89 -14.06 -3.66 4.02
N ILE A 90 -12.94 -4.07 3.41
CA ILE A 90 -12.71 -3.97 1.96
C ILE A 90 -13.77 -4.75 1.18
N LYS A 91 -14.17 -5.94 1.64
CA LYS A 91 -15.24 -6.73 1.00
C LYS A 91 -16.57 -5.96 0.88
N LYS A 92 -16.83 -5.04 1.81
CA LYS A 92 -18.04 -4.21 1.88
C LYS A 92 -17.95 -2.94 1.05
N PHE A 93 -16.82 -2.65 0.40
CA PHE A 93 -16.70 -1.48 -0.48
C PHE A 93 -17.68 -1.65 -1.65
N GLY A 94 -18.78 -0.90 -1.62
CA GLY A 94 -19.68 -0.75 -2.75
C GLY A 94 -19.11 0.25 -3.74
N ARG A 95 -19.37 0.12 -5.03
CA ARG A 95 -18.97 1.11 -6.04
C ARG A 95 -19.81 2.37 -5.88
N LEU A 96 -19.19 3.54 -6.02
CA LEU A 96 -19.89 4.82 -6.09
C LEU A 96 -19.95 5.26 -7.56
N THR A 97 -21.08 5.83 -8.00
CA THR A 97 -21.44 5.94 -9.42
C THR A 97 -20.84 7.16 -10.14
N GLU A 98 -19.97 7.93 -9.50
CA GLU A 98 -19.45 9.18 -10.05
C GLU A 98 -18.11 9.02 -10.79
N THR A 99 -17.91 9.90 -11.77
CA THR A 99 -16.90 9.78 -12.84
C THR A 99 -15.77 10.80 -12.63
N ASN A 100 -14.54 10.28 -12.54
CA ASN A 100 -13.27 10.91 -12.87
C ASN A 100 -13.03 12.36 -12.39
N HIS A 101 -12.56 12.48 -11.15
CA HIS A 101 -12.07 13.73 -10.60
C HIS A 101 -10.53 13.84 -10.77
N PRO A 102 -10.01 14.69 -11.67
CA PRO A 102 -8.57 14.90 -11.81
C PRO A 102 -7.90 15.41 -10.53
N GLU A 103 -8.65 16.07 -9.63
CA GLU A 103 -8.14 16.49 -8.32
C GLU A 103 -7.83 15.34 -7.35
N VAL A 104 -8.33 14.12 -7.59
CA VAL A 104 -8.12 12.97 -6.70
C VAL A 104 -6.63 12.69 -6.56
N ILE A 105 -5.92 12.65 -7.69
CA ILE A 105 -4.48 12.41 -7.67
C ILE A 105 -3.75 13.55 -6.97
N GLN A 106 -4.12 14.80 -7.24
CA GLN A 106 -3.50 15.96 -6.58
C GLN A 106 -3.71 15.94 -5.07
N ARG A 107 -4.88 15.49 -4.60
CA ARG A 107 -5.17 15.32 -3.17
C ARG A 107 -4.43 14.14 -2.56
N ALA A 108 -4.33 13.00 -3.25
CA ALA A 108 -3.47 11.89 -2.84
C ALA A 108 -2.05 12.39 -2.59
N VAL A 109 -1.51 13.12 -3.57
CA VAL A 109 -0.18 13.72 -3.55
C VAL A 109 -0.03 14.71 -2.40
N ALA A 110 -0.98 15.64 -2.22
CA ALA A 110 -0.93 16.64 -1.16
C ALA A 110 -0.90 15.98 0.23
N GLN A 111 -1.67 14.92 0.44
CA GLN A 111 -1.69 14.22 1.73
C GLN A 111 -0.42 13.39 1.98
N MET A 112 0.29 12.94 0.93
CA MET A 112 1.58 12.25 1.07
C MET A 112 2.75 13.16 1.45
N LYS A 113 2.67 14.47 1.21
CA LYS A 113 3.79 15.41 1.38
C LYS A 113 4.24 15.62 2.83
N ASN A 114 3.44 15.22 3.81
CA ASN A 114 3.69 15.53 5.23
C ASN A 114 4.77 14.66 5.91
N ASP A 115 5.50 13.81 5.16
CA ASP A 115 6.45 12.88 5.75
C ASP A 115 7.61 12.53 4.78
N PRO A 116 8.67 13.35 4.71
CA PRO A 116 9.73 13.19 3.70
C PRO A 116 10.62 11.96 3.92
N GLY A 117 10.59 11.33 5.10
CA GLY A 117 11.40 10.15 5.41
C GLY A 117 10.91 8.85 4.79
N ARG A 118 9.74 8.87 4.13
CA ARG A 118 9.02 7.69 3.67
C ARG A 118 8.92 7.64 2.16
N LYS A 119 9.17 6.46 1.57
CA LYS A 119 9.04 6.25 0.12
C LYS A 119 7.57 6.35 -0.29
N LYS A 120 7.28 7.12 -1.34
CA LYS A 120 5.90 7.35 -1.82
C LYS A 120 5.62 6.47 -3.03
N VAL A 121 4.53 5.73 -2.98
CA VAL A 121 4.03 4.89 -4.08
C VAL A 121 2.57 5.22 -4.32
N ILE A 122 2.21 5.55 -5.55
CA ILE A 122 0.82 5.70 -5.97
C ILE A 122 0.56 4.66 -7.06
N LEU A 123 -0.50 3.88 -6.88
CA LEU A 123 -0.95 2.87 -7.83
C LEU A 123 -2.34 3.26 -8.32
N PHE A 124 -2.50 3.35 -9.64
CA PHE A 124 -3.79 3.59 -10.29
C PHE A 124 -4.37 2.26 -10.71
N TYR A 125 -5.65 2.02 -10.39
CA TYR A 125 -6.34 0.80 -10.78
C TYR A 125 -7.65 1.14 -11.47
N GLY A 126 -7.76 0.82 -12.76
CA GLY A 126 -8.96 1.06 -13.57
C GLY A 126 -8.83 0.54 -15.00
N ASP A 127 -9.89 0.71 -15.78
CA ASP A 127 -9.98 0.22 -17.16
C ASP A 127 -10.09 1.32 -18.23
N GLY A 128 -10.01 2.59 -17.81
CA GLY A 128 -10.14 3.75 -18.67
C GLY A 128 -8.86 4.55 -18.92
N ASP A 129 -9.05 5.72 -19.55
CA ASP A 129 -7.99 6.70 -19.78
C ASP A 129 -7.65 7.47 -18.50
N TRP A 130 -6.36 7.65 -18.29
CA TRP A 130 -5.76 8.29 -17.14
C TRP A 130 -4.97 9.55 -17.55
N GLY A 131 -5.43 10.28 -18.57
CA GLY A 131 -4.76 11.47 -19.10
C GLY A 131 -4.36 12.54 -18.06
N TYR A 132 -5.01 12.56 -16.89
CA TYR A 132 -4.68 13.45 -15.77
C TYR A 132 -3.51 12.99 -14.90
N VAL A 133 -3.11 11.71 -14.97
CA VAL A 133 -2.00 11.14 -14.18
C VAL A 133 -0.70 11.86 -14.50
N GLN A 134 -0.43 12.19 -15.76
CA GLN A 134 0.82 12.85 -16.14
C GLN A 134 1.00 14.21 -15.45
N ALA A 135 -0.04 15.03 -15.42
CA ALA A 135 -0.01 16.33 -14.74
C ALA A 135 0.23 16.17 -13.24
N ALA A 136 -0.42 15.20 -12.60
CA ALA A 136 -0.26 14.94 -11.17
C ALA A 136 1.11 14.31 -10.82
N CYS A 137 1.64 13.41 -11.65
CA CYS A 137 2.98 12.87 -11.52
C CYS A 137 4.06 13.95 -11.66
N ASN A 138 3.88 14.91 -12.58
CA ASN A 138 4.79 16.05 -12.71
C ASN A 138 4.82 16.91 -11.44
N GLN A 139 3.68 17.07 -10.75
CA GLN A 139 3.63 17.77 -9.46
C GLN A 139 4.34 16.99 -8.34
N LEU A 140 4.27 15.66 -8.33
CA LEU A 140 5.05 14.83 -7.41
C LEU A 140 6.54 15.02 -7.66
N ILE A 141 6.98 14.79 -8.89
CA ILE A 141 8.40 14.87 -9.26
C ILE A 141 8.94 16.27 -8.93
N GLY A 142 8.23 17.33 -9.33
CA GLY A 142 8.64 18.71 -9.05
C GLY A 142 8.67 19.08 -7.56
N ALA A 143 7.86 18.42 -6.71
CA ALA A 143 7.87 18.60 -5.27
C ALA A 143 9.02 17.86 -4.55
N TYR A 144 9.54 16.78 -5.14
CA TYR A 144 10.63 15.97 -4.58
C TYR A 144 12.00 16.22 -5.24
N SER A 145 12.08 17.14 -6.22
CA SER A 145 13.32 17.50 -6.93
C SER A 145 14.01 18.76 -6.36
N ARG A 146 13.64 19.21 -5.15
CA ARG A 146 14.25 20.37 -4.48
C ARG A 146 14.95 19.96 -3.20
#